data_AF-A0A943D0P2-F1
#
_entry.id   AF-A0A943D0P2-F1
#
_cell.length_a   1.000
_cell.length_b   1.000
_cell.length_c   1.000
_cell.angle_alpha   90.00
_cell.angle_beta   90.00
_cell.angle_gamma   90.00
#
_symmetry.space_group_name_H-M   'P 1'
#
loop_
_entity.id
_entity.type
_entity.pdbx_description
1 polymer ?
#
loop_
_entity_poly.entity_id
_entity_poly.type
_entity_poly.pdbx_seq_one_letter_code
_entity_poly.pdbx_strand_id
1 'polypeptide(L)'
;MENLIILIFVSLLAESVWETLKMVWQNGKLSIDKIGALCIALIITFSTKLDLLELLSIKSNIPYLGIMLTGILISRGSNFIHDLLVKIGTVNKNGS
;
A
#
# COMPACT_ATOMS: atom_id res chain seq x y z
N MET A 1 -10.47 7.94 19.21
CA MET A 1 -10.77 6.76 18.37
C MET A 1 -10.27 6.97 16.95
N GLU A 2 -10.65 8.06 16.28
CA GLU A 2 -10.25 8.36 14.89
C GLU A 2 -8.72 8.41 14.66
N ASN A 3 -7.98 9.12 15.51
CA ASN A 3 -6.51 9.19 15.39
C ASN A 3 -5.79 7.83 15.59
N LEU A 4 -6.39 6.92 16.37
CA LEU A 4 -5.82 5.57 16.57
C LEU A 4 -6.00 4.72 15.31
N ILE A 5 -7.16 4.84 14.66
CA ILE A 5 -7.46 4.15 13.39
C ILE A 5 -6.51 4.64 12.30
N ILE A 6 -6.26 5.95 12.20
CA ILE A 6 -5.29 6.52 11.26
C ILE A 6 -3.90 5.94 11.51
N LEU A 7 -3.45 5.86 12.77
CA LEU A 7 -2.14 5.29 13.12
C LEU A 7 -2.01 3.82 12.70
N ILE A 8 -3.06 3.02 12.94
CA ILE A 8 -3.12 1.61 12.52
C ILE A 8 -3.12 1.50 11.00
N PHE A 9 -3.85 2.38 10.31
CA PHE A 9 -3.89 2.38 8.86
C PHE A 9 -2.52 2.71 8.27
N VAL A 10 -1.87 3.77 8.75
CA VAL A 10 -0.52 4.16 8.31
C VAL A 10 0.50 3.06 8.56
N SER A 11 0.44 2.36 9.70
CA SER A 11 1.35 1.24 9.97
C SER A 11 1.11 0.06 9.02
N LEU A 12 -0.14 -0.27 8.72
CA LEU A 12 -0.49 -1.29 7.72
C LEU A 12 -0.04 -0.89 6.31
N LEU A 13 -0.16 0.38 5.94
CA LEU A 13 0.34 0.90 4.66
C LEU A 13 1.85 0.76 4.56
N ALA A 14 2.59 1.16 5.59
CA ALA A 14 4.05 1.06 5.62
C ALA A 14 4.52 -0.40 5.44
N GLU A 15 3.92 -1.33 6.17
CA GLU A 15 4.19 -2.77 6.06
C GLU A 15 3.90 -3.29 4.64
N SER A 16 2.76 -2.89 4.08
CA SER A 16 2.31 -3.37 2.77
C SER A 16 3.20 -2.86 1.64
N VAL A 17 3.67 -1.61 1.73
CA VAL A 17 4.65 -1.02 0.81
C VAL A 17 5.97 -1.78 0.92
N TRP A 18 6.47 -2.02 2.13
CA TRP A 18 7.71 -2.75 2.35
C TRP A 18 7.67 -4.18 1.78
N GLU A 19 6.59 -4.92 2.03
CA GLU A 19 6.38 -6.25 1.45
C GLU A 19 6.32 -6.21 -0.08
N THR A 20 5.71 -5.17 -0.66
CA THR A 20 5.70 -4.98 -2.12
C THR A 20 7.10 -4.85 -2.68
N LEU A 21 7.92 -3.98 -2.06
CA LEU A 21 9.30 -3.76 -2.48
C LEU A 21 10.13 -5.03 -2.35
N LYS A 22 9.97 -5.79 -1.26
CA LYS A 22 10.63 -7.09 -1.11
C LYS A 22 10.24 -8.11 -2.18
N MET A 23 8.98 -8.11 -2.65
CA MET A 23 8.58 -9.01 -3.74
C MET A 23 9.21 -8.63 -5.09
N VAL A 24 9.50 -7.34 -5.30
CA VAL A 24 10.24 -6.89 -6.49
C VAL A 24 11.67 -7.45 -6.46
N TRP A 25 12.28 -7.55 -5.27
CA TRP A 25 13.61 -8.12 -5.06
C TRP A 25 13.55 -9.44 -4.26
N GLN A 26 13.34 -10.57 -4.96
CA GLN A 26 13.36 -11.88 -4.32
C GLN A 26 14.65 -12.65 -4.64
N ASN A 27 15.35 -13.11 -3.60
CA ASN A 27 16.48 -14.04 -3.73
C ASN A 27 17.58 -13.58 -4.71
N GLY A 28 17.88 -12.28 -4.72
CA GLY A 28 18.89 -11.69 -5.62
C GLY A 28 18.48 -11.61 -7.09
N LYS A 29 17.21 -11.91 -7.42
CA LYS A 29 16.64 -11.75 -8.76
C LYS A 29 15.51 -10.71 -8.72
N LEU A 30 15.56 -9.78 -9.67
CA LEU A 30 14.49 -8.83 -9.90
C LEU A 30 13.36 -9.50 -10.68
N SER A 31 12.14 -9.48 -10.12
CA SER A 31 10.96 -10.02 -10.79
C SER A 31 10.43 -9.01 -11.80
N ILE A 32 10.74 -9.21 -13.08
CA ILE A 32 10.36 -8.30 -14.17
C ILE A 32 8.84 -8.13 -14.26
N ASP A 33 8.06 -9.19 -14.01
CA ASP A 33 6.59 -9.12 -13.97
C ASP A 33 6.07 -8.18 -12.87
N LYS A 34 6.72 -8.17 -11.70
CA LYS A 34 6.35 -7.31 -10.57
C LYS A 34 6.73 -5.86 -10.82
N ILE A 35 7.88 -5.64 -11.47
CA ILE A 35 8.31 -4.31 -11.91
C ILE A 35 7.35 -3.77 -12.96
N GLY A 36 6.95 -4.60 -13.93
CA GLY A 36 5.95 -4.22 -14.94
C GLY A 36 4.62 -3.83 -14.30
N ALA A 37 4.11 -4.62 -13.36
CA ALA A 37 2.90 -4.30 -12.61
C ALA A 37 3.04 -2.98 -11.81
N LEU A 38 4.19 -2.76 -11.18
CA LEU A 38 4.49 -1.52 -10.45
C LEU A 38 4.50 -0.30 -11.37
N CYS A 39 5.16 -0.40 -12.53
CA CYS A 39 5.19 0.67 -13.52
C CYS A 39 3.79 1.02 -14.03
N ILE A 40 2.97 0.01 -14.35
CA ILE A 40 1.59 0.23 -14.81
C ILE A 40 0.75 0.90 -13.70
N ALA A 41 0.86 0.41 -12.46
CA ALA A 41 0.13 0.98 -11.33
C ALA A 41 0.54 2.44 -11.04
N LEU A 42 1.84 2.77 -11.14
CA LEU A 42 2.31 4.14 -11.04
C LEU A 42 1.75 5.01 -12.17
N ILE A 43 1.78 4.56 -13.42
CA ILE A 43 1.20 5.32 -14.55
C ILE A 43 -0.29 5.62 -14.30
N ILE A 44 -1.06 4.63 -13.83
CA ILE A 44 -2.48 4.79 -13.52
C ILE A 44 -2.67 5.81 -12.40
N THR A 45 -1.96 5.66 -11.27
CA THR A 45 -2.12 6.55 -10.10
C THR A 45 -1.66 7.97 -10.36
N PHE A 46 -0.59 8.17 -11.11
CA PHE A 46 -0.17 9.49 -11.57
C PHE A 46 -1.19 10.11 -12.55
N SER A 47 -1.78 9.32 -13.44
CA SER A 47 -2.80 9.79 -14.38
C SER A 47 -4.11 10.19 -13.69
N THR A 48 -4.52 9.44 -12.66
CA THR A 48 -5.75 9.68 -11.89
C THR A 48 -5.54 10.65 -10.73
N LYS A 49 -4.29 11.00 -10.41
CA LYS A 49 -3.90 11.73 -9.19
C LYS A 49 -4.45 11.10 -7.91
N LEU A 50 -4.51 9.77 -7.88
CA LEU A 50 -5.06 9.04 -6.76
C LEU A 50 -4.06 9.06 -5.59
N ASP A 51 -4.44 9.71 -4.48
CA ASP A 51 -3.62 9.82 -3.28
C ASP A 51 -4.37 9.24 -2.06
N LEU A 52 -3.89 8.10 -1.56
CA LEU A 52 -4.44 7.43 -0.39
C LEU A 52 -4.18 8.18 0.93
N LEU A 53 -3.07 8.93 1.02
CA LEU A 53 -2.78 9.74 2.21
C LEU A 53 -3.77 10.92 2.29
N GLU A 54 -4.04 11.56 1.14
CA GLU A 54 -5.04 12.62 1.06
C GLU A 54 -6.44 12.11 1.41
N LEU A 55 -6.80 10.89 0.97
CA LEU A 55 -8.06 10.24 1.33
C LEU A 55 -8.21 10.01 2.85
N LEU A 56 -7.09 9.79 3.55
CA LEU A 56 -7.04 9.64 5.01
C LEU A 56 -6.89 10.99 5.74
N SER A 57 -7.04 12.11 5.04
CA SER A 57 -6.81 13.47 5.57
C SER A 57 -5.39 13.70 6.11
N ILE A 58 -4.42 12.90 5.66
CA ILE A 58 -3.01 13.04 6.02
C ILE A 58 -2.36 14.00 5.02
N LYS A 59 -2.09 15.23 5.45
CA LYS A 59 -1.31 16.18 4.65
C LYS A 59 0.15 15.72 4.57
N SER A 60 0.54 15.14 3.44
CA SER A 60 1.95 14.91 3.13
C SER A 60 2.65 16.23 2.84
N ASN A 61 3.78 16.47 3.50
CA ASN A 61 4.65 17.62 3.20
C ASN A 61 5.47 17.40 1.91
N ILE A 62 5.62 16.12 1.50
CA ILE A 62 6.34 15.74 0.27
C ILE A 62 5.31 15.61 -0.86
N PRO A 63 5.40 16.41 -1.93
CA PRO A 63 4.50 16.31 -3.06
C PRO A 63 4.68 14.96 -3.77
N TYR A 64 3.58 14.38 -4.27
CA TYR A 64 3.53 13.10 -4.97
C TYR A 64 3.88 11.84 -4.16
N LEU A 65 4.30 11.97 -2.90
CA LEU A 65 4.60 10.81 -2.04
C LEU A 65 3.38 9.90 -1.89
N GLY A 66 2.21 10.48 -1.60
CA GLY A 66 0.98 9.72 -1.43
C GLY A 66 0.54 9.02 -2.71
N ILE A 67 0.66 9.68 -3.86
CA ILE A 67 0.40 9.09 -5.18
C ILE A 67 1.34 7.91 -5.45
N MET A 68 2.65 8.05 -5.18
CA MET A 68 3.62 6.97 -5.39
C MET A 68 3.34 5.76 -4.48
N LEU A 69 3.08 6.01 -3.20
CA LEU A 69 2.73 4.96 -2.23
C LEU A 69 1.44 4.24 -2.65
N THR A 70 0.45 4.98 -3.14
CA THR A 70 -0.79 4.42 -3.67
C THR A 70 -0.52 3.53 -4.88
N GLY A 71 0.36 3.95 -5.80
CA GLY A 71 0.77 3.13 -6.95
C GLY A 71 1.46 1.82 -6.53
N ILE A 72 2.36 1.87 -5.54
CA ILE A 72 3.01 0.67 -5.00
C ILE A 72 1.97 -0.28 -4.36
N LEU A 73 1.02 0.26 -3.63
CA LEU A 73 -0.05 -0.54 -3.02
C LEU A 73 -0.94 -1.21 -4.05
N ILE A 74 -1.38 -0.47 -5.07
CA ILE A 74 -2.24 -0.99 -6.13
C ILE A 74 -1.51 -2.02 -6.99
N SER A 75 -0.18 -1.92 -7.15
CA SER A 75 0.58 -2.90 -7.92
C SER A 75 0.56 -4.32 -7.33
N ARG A 76 0.26 -4.46 -6.03
CA ARG A 76 0.00 -5.78 -5.41
C ARG A 76 -1.38 -6.34 -5.76
N GLY A 77 -2.33 -5.51 -6.19
CA GLY A 77 -3.66 -5.91 -6.60
C GLY A 77 -4.41 -6.71 -5.53
N SER A 78 -5.05 -7.81 -5.95
CA SER A 78 -5.84 -8.69 -5.08
C SER A 78 -5.05 -9.30 -3.91
N ASN A 79 -3.73 -9.47 -4.03
CA ASN A 79 -2.90 -9.99 -2.94
C ASN A 79 -2.85 -9.01 -1.76
N PHE A 80 -2.85 -7.70 -2.01
CA PHE A 80 -2.91 -6.72 -0.93
C PHE A 80 -4.28 -6.69 -0.25
N ILE A 81 -5.36 -6.71 -1.04
CA ILE A 81 -6.73 -6.76 -0.49
C ILE A 81 -6.93 -8.02 0.37
N HIS A 82 -6.40 -9.16 -0.09
CA HIS A 82 -6.42 -10.39 0.69
C HIS A 82 -5.68 -10.24 2.02
N ASP A 83 -4.43 -9.74 1.99
CA ASP A 83 -3.63 -9.54 3.20
C ASP A 83 -4.29 -8.55 4.19
N LEU A 84 -4.91 -7.49 3.67
CA LEU A 84 -5.61 -6.49 4.48
C LEU A 84 -6.86 -7.07 5.14
N LEU A 85 -7.68 -7.82 4.38
CA LEU A 85 -8.86 -8.50 4.90
C LEU A 85 -8.49 -9.56 5.95
N VAL A 86 -7.43 -10.32 5.73
CA VAL A 86 -6.92 -11.30 6.71
C VAL A 86 -6.49 -10.59 8.00
N LYS A 87 -5.65 -9.55 7.91
CA LYS A 87 -5.16 -8.81 9.09
C LYS A 87 -6.31 -8.17 9.88
N ILE A 88 -7.29 -7.56 9.21
CA ILE A 88 -8.48 -6.98 9.86
C ILE A 88 -9.35 -8.08 10.51
N GLY A 89 -9.55 -9.21 9.81
CA GLY A 89 -10.31 -10.34 10.33
C GLY A 89 -9.66 -10.98 11.58
N THR A 90 -8.32 -11.01 11.65
CA THR A 90 -7.59 -11.48 12.84
C THR A 90 -7.75 -10.53 14.03
N VAL A 91 -7.72 -9.21 13.79
CA VAL A 91 -7.96 -8.21 14.85
C VAL A 91 -9.35 -8.41 15.48
N ASN A 92 -10.36 -8.78 14.69
CA ASN A 92 -11.71 -9.04 15.19
C ASN A 92 -11.83 -10.36 16.00
N LYS A 93 -10.96 -11.35 15.75
CA LYS A 93 -10.98 -12.63 16.47
C LYS A 93 -10.28 -12.63 17.83
N ASN A 94 -9.35 -11.70 18.06
CA ASN A 94 -8.60 -11.59 19.32
C ASN A 94 -9.24 -10.61 20.33
N GLY A 95 -10.43 -10.09 20.02
CA GLY A 95 -11.21 -9.18 20.87
C GLY A 95 -12.45 -9.80 21.53
N SER A 96 -12.59 -11.13 21.49
CA SER A 96 -13.69 -11.89 22.13
C SER A 96 -13.16 -12.79 23.24
#